data_AF-A0AAD0Y4G8-F1
#
_entry.id   AF-A0AAD0Y4G8-F1
#
_cell.length_a   1.000
_cell.length_b   1.000
_cell.length_c   1.000
_cell.angle_alpha   90.00
_cell.angle_beta   90.00
_cell.angle_gamma   90.00
#
_symmetry.space_group_name_H-M   'P 1'
#
loop_
_entity.id
_entity.type
_entity.pdbx_description
1 polymer ?
#
loop_
_entity_poly.entity_id
_entity_poly.type
_entity_poly.pdbx_seq_one_letter_code
_entity_poly.pdbx_strand_id
1 'polypeptide(L)'
;MKKIGVAGLQRELIKKTIENTAPGCFEVFIYNDMEAAMKVKNGQLDYYIGACNTGAGAALSIAIAIIGINKSCTVAKPGIKAKEDQIAKMVAEGRVAFGLSVEHIEHAIPLLINYLK
;
A
#
# COMPACT_ATOMS: atom_id res chain seq x y z
N MET A 1 11.44 13.34 2.25
CA MET A 1 10.32 12.90 1.39
C MET A 1 10.11 11.43 1.65
N LYS A 2 8.88 10.99 1.91
CA LYS A 2 8.60 9.57 2.19
C LYS A 2 8.68 8.76 0.90
N LYS A 3 9.10 7.50 0.99
CA LYS A 3 9.37 6.59 -0.12
C LYS A 3 8.39 5.42 -0.09
N ILE A 4 7.76 5.16 -1.22
CA ILE A 4 6.75 4.11 -1.37
C ILE A 4 7.23 3.07 -2.39
N GLY A 5 7.23 1.81 -1.99
CA GLY A 5 7.32 0.68 -2.91
C GLY A 5 5.94 0.21 -3.31
N VAL A 6 5.65 0.21 -4.61
CA VAL A 6 4.42 -0.38 -5.16
C VAL A 6 4.72 -1.72 -5.82
N ALA A 7 3.85 -2.71 -5.57
CA ALA A 7 4.04 -4.08 -6.02
C ALA A 7 2.71 -4.74 -6.43
N GLY A 8 2.81 -5.97 -6.94
CA GLY A 8 1.66 -6.74 -7.39
C GLY A 8 1.05 -6.26 -8.73
N LEU A 9 -0.25 -6.51 -8.88
CA LEU A 9 -1.00 -6.22 -10.10
C LEU A 9 -1.25 -4.71 -10.24
N GLN A 10 -1.28 -4.22 -11.49
CA GLN A 10 -1.57 -2.82 -11.81
C GLN A 10 -0.69 -1.80 -11.08
N ARG A 11 0.55 -2.17 -10.71
CA ARG A 11 1.53 -1.31 -10.02
C ARG A 11 1.79 0.04 -10.71
N GLU A 12 1.72 0.10 -12.04
CA GLU A 12 1.81 1.35 -12.81
C GLU A 12 0.63 2.28 -12.53
N LEU A 13 -0.58 1.73 -12.46
CA LEU A 13 -1.78 2.51 -12.13
C LEU A 13 -1.69 3.02 -10.69
N ILE A 14 -1.28 2.16 -9.74
CA ILE A 14 -1.07 2.57 -8.35
C ILE A 14 -0.10 3.75 -8.30
N LYS A 15 1.08 3.62 -8.93
CA LYS A 15 2.08 4.69 -8.96
C LYS A 15 1.50 5.99 -9.50
N LYS A 16 0.86 5.95 -10.68
CA LYS A 16 0.24 7.11 -11.31
C LYS A 16 -0.81 7.75 -10.41
N THR A 17 -1.65 6.96 -9.75
CA THR A 17 -2.69 7.46 -8.84
C THR A 17 -2.08 8.14 -7.62
N ILE A 18 -0.99 7.61 -7.05
CA ILE A 18 -0.27 8.25 -5.94
C ILE A 18 0.29 9.61 -6.38
N GLU A 19 1.03 9.64 -7.49
CA GLU A 19 1.68 10.84 -8.02
C GLU A 19 0.68 11.93 -8.38
N ASN A 20 -0.48 11.56 -8.92
CA ASN A 20 -1.56 12.51 -9.22
C ASN A 20 -2.28 13.01 -7.96
N THR A 21 -2.44 12.16 -6.94
CA THR A 21 -3.15 12.54 -5.71
C THR A 21 -2.31 13.48 -4.85
N ALA A 22 -1.01 13.22 -4.74
CA ALA A 22 -0.10 14.00 -3.90
C ALA A 22 1.20 14.33 -4.66
N PRO A 23 1.15 15.25 -5.64
CA PRO A 23 2.28 15.60 -6.47
C PRO A 23 3.46 16.11 -5.64
N GLY A 24 4.63 15.50 -5.81
CA GLY A 24 5.86 15.89 -5.11
C GLY A 24 5.94 15.54 -3.62
N CYS A 25 4.95 14.81 -3.07
CA CYS A 25 4.97 14.41 -1.65
C CYS A 25 5.73 13.10 -1.39
N PHE A 26 5.82 12.23 -2.41
CA PHE A 26 6.38 10.89 -2.29
C PHE A 26 7.35 10.56 -3.42
N GLU A 27 8.35 9.73 -3.12
CA GLU A 27 9.15 9.04 -4.12
C GLU A 27 8.57 7.64 -4.32
N VAL A 28 8.10 7.31 -5.53
CA VAL A 28 7.37 6.06 -5.79
C VAL A 28 8.16 5.13 -6.70
N PHE A 29 8.43 3.93 -6.19
CA PHE A 29 9.22 2.90 -6.86
C PHE A 29 8.37 1.68 -7.16
N ILE A 30 8.59 1.10 -8.33
CA ILE A 30 7.94 -0.15 -8.72
C ILE A 30 8.92 -1.30 -8.46
N TYR A 31 8.46 -2.27 -7.69
CA TYR A 31 9.22 -3.46 -7.32
C TYR A 31 8.36 -4.72 -7.43
N ASN A 32 8.98 -5.89 -7.29
CA ASN A 32 8.22 -7.09 -6.91
C ASN A 32 7.94 -7.08 -5.40
N ASP A 33 7.02 -7.94 -4.96
CA ASP A 33 6.56 -7.96 -3.57
C ASP A 33 7.68 -8.23 -2.55
N MET A 34 8.61 -9.12 -2.89
CA MET A 34 9.74 -9.48 -2.05
C MET A 34 10.68 -8.28 -1.85
N GLU A 35 11.07 -7.63 -2.93
CA GLU A 35 11.97 -6.48 -2.92
C GLU A 35 11.36 -5.31 -2.15
N ALA A 36 10.11 -4.95 -2.46
CA ALA A 36 9.42 -3.85 -1.77
C ALA A 36 9.33 -4.12 -0.26
N ALA A 37 8.94 -5.34 0.13
CA ALA A 37 8.80 -5.69 1.53
C ALA A 37 10.14 -5.72 2.28
N MET A 38 11.19 -6.27 1.67
CA MET A 38 12.55 -6.26 2.23
C MET A 38 13.07 -4.83 2.42
N LYS A 39 12.81 -3.95 1.45
CA LYS A 39 13.22 -2.56 1.53
C LYS A 39 12.50 -1.80 2.64
N VAL A 40 11.21 -2.05 2.87
CA VAL A 40 10.49 -1.50 4.03
C VAL A 40 11.07 -2.04 5.34
N LYS A 41 11.27 -3.36 5.45
CA LYS A 41 11.87 -3.97 6.65
C LYS A 41 13.24 -3.38 7.00
N ASN A 42 14.03 -3.06 5.98
CA ASN A 42 15.37 -2.51 6.13
C ASN A 42 15.40 -0.97 6.25
N GLY A 43 14.24 -0.30 6.32
CA GLY A 43 14.15 1.17 6.44
C GLY A 43 14.57 1.93 5.19
N GLN A 44 14.64 1.28 4.02
CA GLN A 44 14.96 1.91 2.74
C GLN A 44 13.73 2.52 2.05
N LEU A 45 12.54 2.00 2.39
CA LEU A 45 11.24 2.53 2.00
C LEU A 45 10.41 2.76 3.27
N ASP A 46 9.57 3.78 3.27
CA ASP A 46 8.65 4.06 4.37
C ASP A 46 7.40 3.17 4.29
N TYR A 47 6.89 2.93 3.08
CA TYR A 47 5.66 2.17 2.87
C TYR A 47 5.75 1.15 1.74
N TYR A 48 4.98 0.08 1.91
CA TYR A 48 4.66 -0.92 0.89
C TYR A 48 3.18 -0.79 0.52
N ILE A 49 2.87 -0.73 -0.78
CA ILE A 49 1.49 -0.76 -1.30
C ILE A 49 1.40 -1.82 -2.40
N GLY A 50 0.64 -2.88 -2.15
CA GLY A 50 0.51 -4.01 -3.07
C GLY A 50 -0.93 -4.31 -3.44
N ALA A 51 -1.21 -4.56 -4.72
CA ALA A 51 -2.54 -4.96 -5.16
C ALA A 51 -2.59 -6.37 -5.74
N CYS A 52 -3.71 -7.05 -5.51
CA CYS A 52 -4.06 -8.31 -6.16
C CYS A 52 -5.57 -8.37 -6.39
N ASN A 53 -6.09 -9.47 -6.93
CA ASN A 53 -7.53 -9.59 -7.16
C ASN A 53 -8.35 -9.54 -5.85
N THR A 54 -7.84 -10.12 -4.75
CA THR A 54 -8.58 -10.23 -3.49
C THR A 54 -8.24 -9.15 -2.46
N GLY A 55 -7.17 -8.39 -2.66
CA GLY A 55 -6.66 -7.38 -1.73
C GLY A 55 -6.15 -7.86 -0.37
N ALA A 56 -6.17 -9.17 -0.14
CA ALA A 56 -5.71 -9.77 1.10
C ALA A 56 -4.58 -10.76 0.83
N GLY A 57 -4.90 -12.07 0.74
CA GLY A 57 -3.94 -13.16 0.83
C GLY A 57 -2.75 -13.05 -0.12
N ALA A 58 -2.98 -12.89 -1.43
CA ALA A 58 -1.88 -12.85 -2.39
C ALA A 58 -1.13 -11.49 -2.43
N ALA A 59 -1.83 -10.38 -2.17
CA ALA A 59 -1.20 -9.05 -2.19
C ALA A 59 -0.27 -8.84 -0.99
N LEU A 60 -0.59 -9.45 0.16
CA LEU A 60 0.11 -9.18 1.42
C LEU A 60 0.89 -10.36 1.96
N SER A 61 0.76 -11.59 1.44
CA SER A 61 1.43 -12.77 2.02
C SER A 61 2.92 -12.55 2.21
N ILE A 62 3.60 -12.04 1.18
CA ILE A 62 5.04 -11.77 1.21
C ILE A 62 5.34 -10.60 2.17
N ALA A 63 4.58 -9.51 2.10
CA ALA A 63 4.75 -8.36 2.99
C ALA A 63 4.56 -8.74 4.47
N ILE A 64 3.54 -9.55 4.79
CA ILE A 64 3.28 -10.08 6.13
C ILE A 64 4.43 -10.98 6.59
N ALA A 65 4.92 -11.87 5.74
CA ALA A 65 6.03 -12.78 6.10
C ALA A 65 7.32 -12.01 6.42
N ILE A 66 7.57 -10.89 5.75
CA ILE A 66 8.82 -10.14 5.86
C ILE A 66 8.74 -9.04 6.93
N ILE A 67 7.70 -8.21 6.86
CA ILE A 67 7.51 -7.01 7.70
C ILE A 67 6.76 -7.36 9.00
N GLY A 68 5.88 -8.36 8.95
CA GLY A 68 5.11 -8.85 10.10
C GLY A 68 3.63 -8.45 10.05
N ILE A 69 2.77 -9.35 10.55
CA ILE A 69 1.31 -9.18 10.53
C ILE A 69 0.84 -7.90 11.25
N ASN A 70 1.54 -7.48 12.31
CA ASN A 70 1.21 -6.28 13.08
C ASN A 70 1.54 -4.97 12.36
N LYS A 71 2.25 -5.06 11.23
CA LYS A 71 2.66 -3.92 10.40
C LYS A 71 1.99 -3.92 9.03
N SER A 72 1.19 -4.93 8.75
CA SER A 72 0.48 -5.12 7.49
C SER A 72 -1.04 -5.01 7.70
N CYS A 73 -1.75 -4.49 6.70
CA CYS A 73 -3.21 -4.41 6.73
C CYS A 73 -3.81 -4.36 5.32
N THR A 74 -5.05 -4.85 5.17
CA THR A 74 -5.83 -4.72 3.93
C THR A 74 -6.69 -3.46 4.00
N VAL A 75 -6.54 -2.58 3.02
CA VAL A 75 -7.27 -1.32 2.87
C VAL A 75 -8.64 -1.52 2.23
N ALA A 76 -8.72 -2.40 1.22
CA ALA A 76 -9.97 -2.69 0.51
C ALA A 76 -9.96 -4.10 -0.09
N LYS A 77 -11.12 -4.75 -0.11
CA LYS A 77 -11.35 -6.10 -0.67
C LYS A 77 -12.45 -6.03 -1.72
N PRO A 78 -12.61 -7.03 -2.61
CA PRO A 78 -13.70 -7.03 -3.58
C PRO A 78 -15.06 -6.80 -2.92
N GLY A 79 -15.84 -5.87 -3.48
CA GLY A 79 -17.14 -5.45 -2.93
C GLY A 79 -17.10 -4.70 -1.59
N ILE A 80 -15.92 -4.46 -1.01
CA ILE A 80 -15.73 -3.75 0.27
C ILE A 80 -14.76 -2.59 0.03
N LYS A 81 -15.34 -1.41 -0.17
CA LYS A 81 -14.61 -0.16 -0.35
C LYS A 81 -13.84 0.22 0.91
N ALA A 82 -12.72 0.93 0.69
CA ALA A 82 -11.97 1.56 1.75
C ALA A 82 -12.84 2.61 2.48
N LYS A 83 -12.72 2.64 3.81
CA LYS A 83 -13.36 3.62 4.67
C LYS A 83 -12.30 4.47 5.36
N GLU A 84 -12.61 5.75 5.50
CA GLU A 84 -11.66 6.75 5.95
C GLU A 84 -11.23 6.55 7.41
N ASP A 85 -12.19 6.26 8.29
CA ASP A 85 -11.98 5.96 9.70
C ASP A 85 -11.06 4.75 9.92
N GLN A 86 -11.22 3.72 9.08
CA GLN A 86 -10.39 2.51 9.12
C GLN A 86 -8.96 2.81 8.68
N ILE A 87 -8.78 3.59 7.60
CA ILE A 87 -7.46 4.01 7.13
C ILE A 87 -6.76 4.84 8.23
N ALA A 88 -7.43 5.84 8.78
CA ALA A 88 -6.89 6.70 9.83
C ALA A 88 -6.37 5.87 11.01
N LYS A 89 -7.18 4.90 11.45
CA LYS A 89 -6.81 3.98 12.53
C LYS A 89 -5.59 3.13 12.17
N MET A 90 -5.56 2.53 10.99
CA MET A 90 -4.43 1.71 10.53
C MET A 90 -3.13 2.51 10.48
N VAL A 91 -3.18 3.76 10.00
CA VAL A 91 -2.00 4.63 9.97
C VAL A 91 -1.55 4.99 11.38
N ALA A 92 -2.48 5.33 12.28
CA ALA A 92 -2.17 5.62 13.68
C ALA A 92 -1.58 4.42 14.44
N GLU A 93 -1.97 3.19 14.10
CA GLU A 93 -1.36 1.95 14.61
C GLU A 93 0.07 1.70 14.07
N GLY A 94 0.56 2.55 13.16
CA GLY A 94 1.89 2.45 12.58
C GLY A 94 2.01 1.28 11.60
N ARG A 95 0.94 0.95 10.87
CA ARG A 95 0.97 0.04 9.73
C ARG A 95 1.80 0.68 8.61
N VAL A 96 2.58 -0.13 7.93
CA VAL A 96 3.48 0.32 6.84
C VAL A 96 3.32 -0.48 5.56
N ALA A 97 2.62 -1.62 5.61
CA ALA A 97 2.31 -2.43 4.42
C ALA A 97 0.80 -2.50 4.20
N PHE A 98 0.38 -2.05 3.03
CA PHE A 98 -1.03 -1.87 2.66
C PHE A 98 -1.37 -2.73 1.45
N GLY A 99 -2.35 -3.63 1.62
CA GLY A 99 -2.89 -4.46 0.54
C GLY A 99 -4.25 -3.96 0.07
N LEU A 100 -4.53 -4.02 -1.23
CA LEU A 100 -5.85 -3.68 -1.76
C LEU A 100 -6.23 -4.51 -2.98
N SER A 101 -7.54 -4.64 -3.23
CA SER A 101 -8.02 -5.21 -4.48
C SER A 101 -7.76 -4.25 -5.64
N VAL A 102 -7.40 -4.78 -6.81
CA VAL A 102 -7.28 -4.01 -8.06
C VAL A 102 -8.55 -3.23 -8.40
N GLU A 103 -9.73 -3.74 -8.00
CA GLU A 103 -11.04 -3.09 -8.17
C GLU A 103 -11.11 -1.71 -7.48
N HIS A 104 -10.28 -1.48 -6.47
CA HIS A 104 -10.38 -0.32 -5.60
C HIS A 104 -9.18 0.62 -5.70
N ILE A 105 -8.27 0.45 -6.67
CA ILE A 105 -7.08 1.30 -6.79
C ILE A 105 -7.45 2.79 -6.86
N GLU A 106 -8.36 3.16 -7.76
CA GLU A 106 -8.72 4.56 -7.99
C GLU A 106 -9.48 5.21 -6.82
N HIS A 107 -10.11 4.41 -5.95
CA HIS A 107 -10.84 4.90 -4.77
C HIS A 107 -9.97 4.86 -3.50
N ALA A 108 -9.29 3.76 -3.25
CA ALA A 108 -8.59 3.48 -2.00
C ALA A 108 -7.22 4.16 -1.94
N ILE A 109 -6.48 4.25 -3.06
CA ILE A 109 -5.16 4.89 -3.08
C ILE A 109 -5.27 6.38 -2.71
N PRO A 110 -6.16 7.19 -3.31
CA PRO A 110 -6.23 8.61 -2.95
C PRO A 110 -6.56 8.84 -1.47
N LEU A 111 -7.44 8.02 -0.90
CA LEU A 111 -7.75 8.06 0.52
C LEU A 111 -6.53 7.72 1.37
N LEU A 112 -5.88 6.57 1.10
CA LEU A 112 -4.69 6.15 1.84
C LEU A 112 -3.58 7.20 1.81
N ILE A 113 -3.26 7.73 0.63
CA ILE A 113 -2.18 8.70 0.44
C ILE A 113 -2.43 10.00 1.20
N ASN A 114 -3.70 10.43 1.30
CA ASN A 114 -4.06 11.59 2.11
C ASN A 114 -3.80 11.41 3.62
N TYR A 115 -3.75 10.18 4.11
CA TYR A 115 -3.39 9.88 5.51
C TYR A 115 -1.91 9.61 5.71
N LEU A 116 -1.19 9.20 4.64
CA LEU A 116 0.24 8.89 4.71
C LEU A 116 1.15 10.11 4.51
N LYS A 117 0.60 11.25 4.04
CA LYS A 117 1.37 12.49 3.83
C LYS A 117 2.03 12.98 5.12
#